data_AF-A0A7K8XXE9-F1
#
_entry.id   AF-A0A7K8XXE9-F1
#
_cell.length_a   1.000
_cell.length_b   1.000
_cell.length_c   1.000
_cell.angle_alpha   90.00
_cell.angle_beta   90.00
_cell.angle_gamma   90.00
#
_symmetry.space_group_name_H-M   'P 1'
#
loop_
_entity.id
_entity.type
_entity.pdbx_description
1 polymer ?
#
loop_
_entity_poly.entity_id
_entity_poly.type
_entity_poly.pdbx_seq_one_letter_code
_entity_poly.pdbx_strand_id
1 'polypeptide(L)'
;EAFDGIVLSLTSFAQQLRPLHPEPYQVLVSELHRKVLQEYVRPLLQGRLHCSSAKMRSRLASRLADEGRQLRELFSRLVRTSLLLHAHE
;
A
#
# COMPACT_ATOMS: atom_id res chain seq x y z
N GLU A 1 -8.07 10.76 4.66
CA GLU A 1 -9.16 10.54 3.68
C GLU A 1 -8.71 9.81 2.43
N ALA A 2 -7.87 10.38 1.54
CA ALA A 2 -7.44 9.67 0.32
C ALA A 2 -6.62 8.39 0.61
N PHE A 3 -5.69 8.45 1.56
CA PHE A 3 -4.90 7.29 1.99
C PHE A 3 -5.77 6.19 2.60
N ASP A 4 -6.67 6.56 3.52
CA ASP A 4 -7.59 5.62 4.17
C ASP A 4 -8.51 4.93 3.14
N GLY A 5 -8.98 5.67 2.14
CA GLY A 5 -9.74 5.11 1.02
C GLY A 5 -8.93 4.09 0.22
N ILE A 6 -7.66 4.37 -0.07
CA ILE A 6 -6.75 3.40 -0.73
C ILE A 6 -6.62 2.15 0.13
N VAL A 7 -6.32 2.29 1.43
CA VAL A 7 -6.18 1.14 2.34
C VAL A 7 -7.45 0.31 2.40
N LEU A 8 -8.62 0.95 2.48
CA LEU A 8 -9.92 0.29 2.48
C LEU A 8 -10.15 -0.50 1.19
N SER A 9 -9.94 0.12 0.02
CA SER A 9 -10.11 -0.53 -1.28
C SER A 9 -9.14 -1.70 -1.45
N LEU A 10 -7.86 -1.53 -1.10
CA LEU A 10 -6.86 -2.60 -1.17
C LEU A 10 -7.24 -3.80 -0.29
N THR A 11 -7.73 -3.53 0.92
CA THR A 11 -8.15 -4.57 1.86
C THR A 11 -9.38 -5.32 1.32
N SER A 12 -10.35 -4.59 0.76
CA SER A 12 -11.56 -5.18 0.17
C SER A 12 -11.23 -6.06 -1.04
N PHE A 13 -10.41 -5.57 -1.98
CA PHE A 13 -9.96 -6.38 -3.13
C PHE A 13 -9.19 -7.62 -2.68
N ALA A 14 -8.28 -7.47 -1.71
CA ALA A 14 -7.53 -8.60 -1.21
C ALA A 14 -8.41 -9.69 -0.59
N GLN A 15 -9.55 -9.34 0.01
CA GLN A 15 -10.53 -10.32 0.49
C GLN A 15 -11.23 -11.05 -0.66
N GLN A 16 -11.64 -10.32 -1.71
CA GLN A 16 -12.28 -10.91 -2.89
C GLN A 16 -11.36 -11.85 -3.66
N LEU A 17 -10.06 -11.58 -3.63
CA LEU A 17 -9.03 -12.33 -4.35
C LEU A 17 -8.46 -13.51 -3.57
N ARG A 18 -8.89 -13.74 -2.33
CA ARG A 18 -8.45 -14.91 -1.52
C ARG A 18 -8.62 -16.27 -2.20
N PRO A 19 -9.65 -16.53 -3.03
CA PRO A 19 -9.81 -17.83 -3.68
C PRO A 19 -8.82 -18.10 -4.82
N LEU A 20 -7.98 -17.13 -5.17
CA LEU A 20 -7.04 -17.28 -6.29
C LEU A 20 -5.87 -18.19 -5.88
N HIS A 21 -5.42 -19.05 -6.79
CA HIS A 21 -4.23 -19.88 -6.59
C HIS A 21 -3.00 -19.01 -6.21
N PRO A 22 -2.08 -19.51 -5.36
CA PRO A 22 -1.02 -18.68 -4.74
C PRO A 22 -0.15 -17.94 -5.74
N GLU A 23 0.21 -18.57 -6.86
CA GLU A 23 1.11 -17.99 -7.85
C GLU A 23 0.49 -16.76 -8.57
N PRO A 24 -0.72 -16.83 -9.16
CA PRO A 24 -1.44 -15.65 -9.64
C PRO A 24 -1.68 -14.58 -8.56
N TYR A 25 -1.94 -14.99 -7.32
CA TYR A 25 -2.18 -14.05 -6.22
C TYR A 25 -0.91 -13.25 -5.88
N GLN A 26 0.25 -13.91 -5.81
CA GLN A 26 1.53 -13.25 -5.54
C GLN A 26 1.92 -12.25 -6.63
N VAL A 27 1.71 -12.60 -7.90
CA VAL A 27 1.95 -11.69 -9.03
C VAL A 27 1.05 -10.44 -8.90
N LEU A 28 -0.23 -10.66 -8.60
CA LEU A 28 -1.20 -9.57 -8.44
C LEU A 28 -0.86 -8.65 -7.26
N VAL A 29 -0.51 -9.21 -6.10
CA VAL A 29 -0.11 -8.43 -4.92
C VAL A 29 1.17 -7.64 -5.19
N SER A 30 2.13 -8.23 -5.90
CA SER A 30 3.38 -7.56 -6.31
C SER A 30 3.11 -6.35 -7.21
N GLU A 31 2.27 -6.51 -8.22
CA GLU A 31 1.88 -5.41 -9.12
C GLU A 31 1.06 -4.33 -8.40
N LEU A 32 0.15 -4.73 -7.51
CA LEU A 32 -0.63 -3.82 -6.70
C LEU A 32 0.26 -2.98 -5.79
N HIS A 33 1.25 -3.60 -5.13
CA HIS A 33 2.24 -2.91 -4.32
C HIS A 33 3.03 -1.89 -5.13
N ARG A 34 3.51 -2.29 -6.31
CA ARG A 34 4.24 -1.40 -7.23
C ARG A 34 3.38 -0.21 -7.68
N LYS A 35 2.12 -0.45 -8.09
CA LYS A 35 1.21 0.63 -8.51
C LYS A 35 0.86 1.59 -7.39
N VAL A 36 0.55 1.08 -6.19
CA VAL A 36 0.22 1.94 -5.04
C VAL A 36 1.41 2.82 -4.70
N LEU A 37 2.62 2.26 -4.64
CA LEU A 37 3.82 3.06 -4.42
C LEU A 37 4.03 4.09 -5.54
N GLN A 38 3.87 3.71 -6.80
CA GLN A 38 4.04 4.64 -7.92
C GLN A 38 3.04 5.79 -7.87
N GLU A 39 1.75 5.52 -7.69
CA GLU A 39 0.72 6.56 -7.65
C GLU A 39 0.77 7.39 -6.37
N TYR A 40 1.24 6.82 -5.26
CA TYR A 40 1.42 7.55 -4.00
C TYR A 40 2.69 8.41 -3.99
N VAL A 41 3.80 7.91 -4.55
CA VAL A 41 5.10 8.59 -4.60
C VAL A 41 5.18 9.61 -5.74
N ARG A 42 4.54 9.35 -6.88
CA ARG A 42 4.61 10.23 -8.07
C ARG A 42 4.21 11.69 -7.77
N PRO A 43 3.11 11.99 -7.06
CA PRO A 43 2.77 13.37 -6.69
C PRO A 43 3.83 14.03 -5.82
N LEU A 44 4.53 13.26 -4.97
CA LEU A 44 5.60 13.75 -4.13
C LEU A 44 6.82 14.18 -4.96
N LEU A 45 7.16 13.37 -5.97
CA LEU A 45 8.30 13.61 -6.86
C LEU A 45 8.00 14.67 -7.94
N GLN A 46 6.74 14.87 -8.31
CA GLN A 46 6.32 15.87 -9.30
C GLN A 46 6.27 17.31 -8.76
N GLY A 47 6.79 17.56 -7.55
CA GLY A 47 6.82 18.90 -6.96
C GLY A 47 5.43 19.46 -6.62
N ARG A 48 4.40 18.61 -6.61
CA ARG A 48 3.01 19.02 -6.32
C ARG A 48 2.76 19.29 -4.84
N LEU A 49 3.75 19.01 -3.98
CA LEU A 49 3.72 19.33 -2.55
C LEU A 49 4.31 20.72 -2.31
N HIS A 50 3.45 21.73 -2.30
CA HIS A 50 3.86 23.07 -1.88
C HIS A 50 3.95 23.14 -0.35
N CYS A 51 5.16 23.29 0.19
CA CYS A 51 5.39 23.48 1.62
C CYS A 51 5.94 24.88 1.89
N SER A 52 5.13 25.75 2.49
CA SER A 52 5.52 27.15 2.76
C SER A 52 6.38 27.35 4.03
N SER A 53 6.60 26.30 4.84
CA SER A 53 7.39 26.42 6.08
C SER A 53 8.12 25.12 6.46
N ALA A 54 9.17 25.26 7.29
CA ALA A 54 9.86 24.12 7.89
C ALA A 54 8.93 23.23 8.74
N LYS A 55 8.00 23.84 9.48
CA LYS A 55 6.99 23.12 10.26
C LYS A 55 6.07 22.27 9.37
N MET A 56 5.65 22.80 8.22
CA MET A 56 4.84 22.07 7.25
C MET A 56 5.61 20.90 6.63
N ARG A 57 6.89 21.13 6.27
CA ARG A 57 7.79 20.07 5.78
C ARG A 57 7.95 18.93 6.80
N SER A 58 8.19 19.25 8.06
CA SER A 58 8.35 18.26 9.14
C SER A 58 7.08 17.44 9.37
N ARG A 59 5.91 18.10 9.44
CA ARG A 59 4.61 17.41 9.57
C ARG A 59 4.34 16.49 8.39
N LEU A 60 4.60 16.96 7.18
CA LEU A 60 4.41 16.18 5.97
C LEU A 60 5.34 14.97 5.94
N ALA A 61 6.64 15.15 6.23
CA ALA A 61 7.59 14.04 6.30
C ALA A 61 7.18 12.98 7.33
N SER A 62 6.74 13.40 8.52
CA SER A 62 6.24 12.48 9.54
C SER A 62 5.02 11.70 9.08
N ARG A 63 4.07 12.37 8.39
CA ARG A 63 2.88 11.73 7.86
C ARG A 63 3.20 10.72 6.75
N LEU A 64 4.05 11.11 5.79
CA LEU A 64 4.50 10.24 4.71
C LEU A 64 5.24 8.99 5.24
N ALA A 65 6.06 9.16 6.28
CA ALA A 65 6.75 8.05 6.92
C ALA A 65 5.78 7.08 7.60
N ASP A 66 4.73 7.60 8.23
CA ASP A 66 3.69 6.78 8.85
C ASP A 66 2.83 6.03 7.83
N GLU A 67 2.34 6.74 6.82
CA GLU A 67 1.60 6.16 5.68
C GLU A 67 2.43 5.07 4.97
N GLY A 68 3.74 5.30 4.79
CA GLY A 68 4.67 4.30 4.24
C GLY A 68 4.82 3.04 5.13
N ARG A 69 4.86 3.20 6.46
CA ARG A 69 4.86 2.06 7.39
C ARG A 69 3.57 1.26 7.29
N GLN A 70 2.42 1.93 7.27
CA GLN A 70 1.10 1.29 7.18
C GLN A 70 0.97 0.47 5.89
N LEU A 71 1.40 1.01 4.74
CA LEU A 71 1.42 0.26 3.47
C LEU A 71 2.32 -0.97 3.54
N ARG A 72 3.53 -0.84 4.10
CA ARG A 72 4.46 -1.96 4.25
C ARG A 72 3.85 -3.09 5.09
N GLU A 73 3.19 -2.74 6.20
CA GLU A 73 2.51 -3.72 7.05
C GLU A 73 1.34 -4.39 6.34
N LEU A 74 0.52 -3.61 5.61
CA LEU A 74 -0.60 -4.13 4.82
C LEU A 74 -0.11 -5.19 3.82
N PHE A 75 0.83 -4.84 2.95
CA PHE A 75 1.34 -5.76 1.93
C PHE A 75 2.03 -6.98 2.54
N SER A 76 2.77 -6.80 3.65
CA SER A 76 3.38 -7.93 4.37
C SER A 76 2.33 -8.91 4.91
N ARG A 77 1.20 -8.41 5.41
CA ARG A 77 0.07 -9.24 5.87
C ARG A 77 -0.59 -9.97 4.70
N LEU A 78 -0.79 -9.30 3.57
CA LEU A 78 -1.41 -9.89 2.38
C LEU A 78 -0.60 -11.06 1.83
N VAL A 79 0.72 -10.89 1.70
CA VAL A 79 1.63 -11.97 1.27
C VAL A 79 1.61 -13.14 2.25
N ARG A 80 1.70 -12.86 3.56
CA ARG A 80 1.62 -13.92 4.59
C ARG A 80 0.30 -14.67 4.57
N THR A 81 -0.82 -13.96 4.39
CA THR A 81 -2.15 -14.58 4.37
C THR A 81 -2.31 -15.52 3.19
N SER A 82 -1.83 -15.14 2.00
CA SER A 82 -1.81 -16.04 0.85
C SER A 82 -0.96 -17.29 1.11
N LEU A 83 0.27 -17.12 1.59
CA LEU A 83 1.14 -18.26 1.90
C LEU A 83 0.52 -19.23 2.91
N LEU A 84 -0.17 -18.71 3.94
CA LEU A 84 -0.83 -19.54 4.95
C LEU A 84 -2.10 -20.24 4.44
N LEU A 85 -2.90 -19.58 3.60
CA LEU A 85 -4.13 -20.18 3.04
C LEU A 85 -3.82 -21.40 2.18
N HIS A 86 -2.70 -21.37 1.46
CA HIS A 86 -2.30 -22.46 0.57
C HIS A 86 -1.28 -23.44 1.17
N ALA A 87 -0.81 -23.20 2.41
CA ALA A 87 0.02 -24.16 3.14
C ALA A 87 -0.82 -25.25 3.84
N HIS A 88 -2.15 -25.09 3.86
CA HIS A 88 -3.12 -26.02 4.46
C HIS A 88 -4.02 -26.71 3.42
N GLU A 89 -3.74 -26.54 2.13
CA GLU A 89 -4.32 -27.30 1.01
C GLU A 89 -3.37 -28.44 0.60
#